data_AF-A0A1D2I964-F1
#
_entry.id   AF-A0A1D2I964-F1
#
_cell.length_a   1.000
_cell.length_b   1.000
_cell.length_c   1.000
_cell.angle_alpha   90.00
_cell.angle_beta   90.00
_cell.angle_gamma   90.00
#
_symmetry.space_group_name_H-M   'P 1'
#
loop_
_entity.id
_entity.type
_entity.pdbx_description
1 polymer ?
#
loop_
_entity_poly.entity_id
_entity_poly.type
_entity_poly.pdbx_seq_one_letter_code
_entity_poly.pdbx_strand_id
1 'polypeptide(L)' 'MRRAFDLRQIDVPALVAHGTDDQVVPYADSVPLSVELPKSGTLKSYEGLPHGMLSILPEILNPDLLAFVES' A
#
# COMPACT_ATOMS: atom_id res chain seq x y z
N MET A 1 2.30 6.53 -19.58
CA MET A 1 3.38 5.55 -19.38
C MET A 1 4.57 6.13 -18.58
N ARG A 2 4.34 6.97 -17.55
CA ARG A 2 5.39 7.50 -16.64
C ARG A 2 5.41 6.81 -15.27
N ARG A 3 4.24 6.44 -14.76
CA ARG A 3 4.05 5.82 -13.41
C ARG A 3 4.92 4.59 -13.15
N ALA A 4 5.07 3.68 -14.13
CA ALA A 4 5.89 2.48 -13.97
C ALA A 4 7.40 2.79 -13.99
N PHE A 5 7.83 3.92 -14.55
CA PHE A 5 9.22 4.36 -14.46
C PHE A 5 9.51 4.86 -13.03
N ASP A 6 8.60 5.65 -12.46
CA ASP A 6 8.75 6.21 -11.11
C ASP A 6 8.89 5.11 -10.05
N LEU A 7 8.04 4.08 -10.10
CA LEU A 7 8.08 2.95 -9.14
C LEU A 7 9.40 2.17 -9.20
N ARG A 8 10.02 2.04 -10.39
CA ARG A 8 11.30 1.36 -10.54
C ARG A 8 12.48 2.15 -9.98
N GLN A 9 12.32 3.46 -9.75
CA GLN A 9 13.36 4.28 -9.12
C GLN A 9 13.41 4.10 -7.60
N ILE A 10 12.39 3.49 -6.98
CA ILE A 10 12.34 3.26 -5.54
C ILE A 10 13.31 2.13 -5.17
N ASP A 11 14.39 2.47 -4.48
CA ASP A 11 15.49 1.58 -4.10
C ASP A 11 15.62 1.32 -2.59
N VAL A 12 14.67 1.83 -1.80
CA VAL A 12 14.50 1.59 -0.37
C VAL A 12 13.33 0.64 -0.10
N PRO A 13 13.23 0.03 1.10
CA PRO A 13 12.03 -0.70 1.51
C PRO A 13 10.77 0.15 1.37
N ALA A 14 9.71 -0.42 0.80
CA ALA A 14 8.44 0.25 0.57
C ALA A 14 7.27 -0.63 0.99
N LEU A 15 6.37 -0.07 1.82
CA LEU A 15 5.12 -0.70 2.20
C LEU A 15 3.98 -0.20 1.30
N VAL A 16 3.28 -1.14 0.65
CA VAL A 16 2.01 -0.93 -0.03
C VAL A 16 0.90 -1.41 0.91
N ALA A 17 0.11 -0.48 1.43
CA ALA A 17 -1.02 -0.76 2.32
C ALA A 17 -2.33 -0.36 1.63
N HIS A 18 -3.26 -1.31 1.44
CA HIS A 18 -4.50 -1.04 0.68
C HIS A 18 -5.70 -1.82 1.19
N GLY A 19 -6.87 -1.16 1.26
CA GLY A 19 -8.15 -1.81 1.53
C GLY A 19 -8.70 -2.51 0.29
N THR A 20 -9.32 -3.69 0.45
CA THR A 20 -9.84 -4.47 -0.70
C THR A 20 -11.22 -3.99 -1.18
N ASP A 21 -11.96 -3.21 -0.36
CA ASP A 21 -13.23 -2.56 -0.72
C ASP A 21 -13.06 -1.05 -0.93
N ASP A 22 -11.93 -0.64 -1.48
CA ASP A 22 -11.68 0.75 -1.86
C ASP A 22 -12.51 1.12 -3.12
N GLN A 23 -13.56 1.90 -2.90
CA GLN A 23 -14.48 2.36 -3.96
C GLN A 23 -13.99 3.60 -4.73
N VAL A 24 -12.83 4.17 -4.37
CA VAL A 24 -12.27 5.38 -5.01
C VAL A 24 -11.04 5.01 -5.85
N VAL A 25 -10.15 4.21 -5.30
CA VAL A 25 -8.95 3.69 -5.96
C VAL A 25 -9.05 2.16 -6.00
N PRO A 26 -9.42 1.55 -7.14
CA PRO A 26 -9.66 0.11 -7.20
C PRO A 26 -8.40 -0.71 -6.87
N TYR A 27 -8.51 -1.60 -5.88
CA TYR A 27 -7.43 -2.45 -5.38
C TYR A 27 -6.73 -3.24 -6.51
N ALA A 28 -7.51 -3.86 -7.40
CA ALA A 28 -6.99 -4.70 -8.48
C ALA A 28 -6.13 -3.93 -9.50
N ASP A 29 -6.42 -2.63 -9.69
CA ASP A 29 -5.73 -1.79 -10.66
C ASP A 29 -4.56 -1.02 -10.03
N SER A 30 -4.55 -0.84 -8.70
CA SER A 30 -3.54 -0.05 -7.99
C SER A 30 -2.40 -0.90 -7.39
N VAL A 31 -2.72 -2.07 -6.82
CA VAL A 31 -1.80 -2.83 -5.97
C VAL A 31 -0.73 -3.61 -6.73
N PRO A 32 -1.04 -4.40 -7.79
CA PRO A 32 -0.08 -5.36 -8.35
C PRO A 32 1.24 -4.72 -8.78
N LEU A 33 1.18 -3.62 -9.54
CA LEU A 33 2.39 -2.92 -9.99
C LEU A 33 3.07 -2.14 -8.88
N SER A 34 2.32 -1.65 -7.88
CA SER A 34 2.87 -0.86 -6.78
C SER A 34 3.72 -1.72 -5.84
N VAL A 35 3.43 -3.01 -5.72
CA VAL A 35 4.26 -3.95 -4.94
C VAL A 35 5.37 -4.59 -5.79
N GLU A 36 5.10 -4.91 -7.06
CA GLU A 36 6.05 -5.67 -7.90
C GLU A 36 7.21 -4.82 -8.44
N LEU A 37 6.98 -3.53 -8.71
CA LEU A 37 7.97 -2.69 -9.38
C LEU A 37 9.07 -2.09 -8.49
N PRO A 38 8.82 -1.69 -7.23
CA PRO A 38 9.89 -1.31 -6.31
C PRO A 38 10.85 -2.46 -6.04
N LYS A 39 12.13 -2.17 -5.75
CA LYS A 39 13.13 -3.23 -5.48
C LYS A 39 12.84 -4.06 -4.23
N SER A 40 12.15 -3.48 -3.24
CA SER A 40 11.82 -4.10 -1.96
C SER A 40 10.40 -3.70 -1.54
N GLY A 41 9.41 -4.18 -2.28
CA GLY A 41 7.99 -3.94 -2.01
C GLY A 41 7.38 -4.98 -1.07
N THR A 42 6.74 -4.52 0.00
CA THR A 42 5.93 -5.33 0.92
C THR A 42 4.47 -4.95 0.77
N LEU A 43 3.56 -5.92 0.65
CA LEU A 43 2.12 -5.68 0.56
C LEU A 43 1.42 -6.06 1.87
N LYS A 44 0.58 -5.14 2.37
CA LYS A 44 -0.42 -5.38 3.40
C LYS A 44 -1.81 -5.06 2.83
N SER A 45 -2.60 -6.11 2.63
CA SER A 45 -4.00 -5.99 2.20
C SER A 45 -4.92 -6.00 3.42
N TYR A 46 -5.87 -5.08 3.47
CA TYR A 46 -6.87 -5.02 4.52
C TYR A 46 -8.24 -5.38 3.97
N GLU A 47 -8.71 -6.57 4.34
CA GLU A 47 -9.94 -7.12 3.78
C GLU A 47 -11.17 -6.28 4.16
N GLY A 48 -11.95 -5.88 3.15
CA GLY A 48 -13.19 -5.13 3.32
C GLY A 48 -13.02 -3.68 3.78
N LEU A 49 -11.78 -3.17 3.89
CA LEU A 49 -11.57 -1.79 4.33
C LEU A 49 -11.74 -0.79 3.17
N PRO A 50 -12.31 0.40 3.42
CA PRO A 50 -12.57 1.41 2.39
C PRO A 50 -11.38 2.35 2.17
N HIS A 51 -11.48 3.25 1.19
CA HIS A 51 -10.46 4.24 0.86
C HIS A 51 -9.97 5.06 2.07
N GLY A 52 -10.91 5.52 2.90
CA GLY A 52 -10.64 6.37 4.07
C GLY A 52 -10.10 5.64 5.30
N MET A 53 -9.63 4.40 5.17
CA MET A 53 -9.28 3.51 6.29
C MET A 53 -8.29 4.12 7.30
N LEU A 54 -7.37 5.00 6.87
CA LEU A 54 -6.42 5.68 7.76
C LEU A 54 -7.11 6.58 8.81
N SER A 55 -8.28 7.14 8.49
CA SER A 55 -8.99 8.05 9.40
C SER A 55 -10.04 7.33 10.24
N ILE A 56 -10.73 6.33 9.66
CA ILE A 56 -11.86 5.68 10.32
C ILE A 56 -11.46 4.41 11.09
N LEU A 57 -10.32 3.81 10.78
CA LEU A 57 -9.82 2.58 11.39
C LEU A 57 -8.34 2.69 11.81
N PRO A 58 -7.91 3.78 12.47
CA PRO A 58 -6.50 4.01 12.82
C PRO A 58 -5.94 2.93 13.75
N GLU A 59 -6.77 2.33 14.62
CA GLU A 59 -6.35 1.26 15.53
C GLU A 59 -5.91 -0.02 14.80
N ILE A 60 -6.36 -0.21 13.56
CA ILE A 60 -5.93 -1.34 12.72
C ILE A 60 -4.63 -0.98 11.98
N LEU A 61 -4.52 0.24 11.46
CA LEU A 61 -3.42 0.63 10.58
C LEU A 61 -2.17 1.11 11.32
N ASN A 62 -2.33 1.85 12.42
CA ASN A 62 -1.20 2.46 13.14
C ASN A 62 -0.17 1.44 13.63
N PRO A 63 -0.53 0.27 14.18
CA PRO A 63 0.45 -0.73 14.59
C PRO A 63 1.26 -1.29 13.42
N ASP A 64 0.62 -1.52 12.27
CA ASP A 64 1.29 -2.03 11.06
C ASP A 64 2.27 -0.98 10.49
N LEU A 65 1.90 0.30 10.50
CA LEU A 65 2.78 1.39 10.09
C LEU A 65 3.98 1.54 11.02
N LEU A 66 3.77 1.47 12.34
CA LEU A 66 4.85 1.53 13.32
C LEU A 66 5.82 0.34 13.15
N ALA A 67 5.28 -0.87 13.00
CA ALA A 67 6.09 -2.07 12.78
C ALA A 67 6.98 -1.98 11.54
N PHE A 68 6.50 -1.34 10.46
CA PHE A 68 7.31 -1.11 9.27
C PHE A 68 8.39 -0.05 9.47
N VAL A 69 8.13 1.00 10.25
CA VAL A 69 9.14 2.04 10.54
C VAL A 69 10.26 1.52 11.44
N GLU A 70 9.96 0.57 12.33
CA GLU A 70 10.94 -0.02 13.26
C GLU A 70 11.77 -1.17 12.66
N SER A 71 11.51 -1.59 11.41
CA SER A 71 12.16 -2.75 10.75
C SER A 71 13.49 -2.47 10.06
#